data_AF-A0A286KQR6-F1
#
_entry.id   AF-A0A286KQR6-F1
#
_cell.length_a   1.000
_cell.length_b   1.000
_cell.length_c   1.000
_cell.angle_alpha   90.00
_cell.angle_beta   90.00
_cell.angle_gamma   90.00
#
_symmetry.space_group_name_H-M   'P 1'
#
loop_
_entity.id
_entity.type
_entity.pdbx_description
1 polymer ?
#
loop_
_entity_poly.entity_id
_entity_poly.type
_entity_poly.pdbx_seq_one_letter_code
_entity_poly.pdbx_strand_id
1 'polypeptide(L)' 'RRLSALGPGGLTRERAQMEVNDVHYSHYGRMCPIEKAEGPNIGLINSLSSYARVNEFG' A
#
# COMPACT_ATOMS: atom_id res chain seq x y z
N ARG A 1 1.34 -1.31 11.77
CA ARG A 1 1.16 -2.36 10.73
C ARG A 1 1.12 -1.72 9.34
N ARG A 2 1.95 -0.69 9.14
CA ARG A 2 1.85 0.24 8.01
C ARG A 2 2.94 -0.12 7.00
N LEU A 3 2.57 -0.20 5.73
CA LEU A 3 3.42 -0.50 4.59
C LEU A 3 3.63 0.78 3.79
N SER A 4 4.88 1.06 3.45
CA SER A 4 5.27 2.22 2.66
C SER A 4 5.92 1.76 1.37
N ALA A 5 5.38 2.20 0.24
CA ALA A 5 6.02 2.05 -1.07
C ALA A 5 7.07 3.14 -1.34
N LEU A 6 7.16 4.16 -0.46
CA LEU A 6 8.15 5.22 -0.49
C LEU A 6 9.43 4.75 0.21
N GLY A 7 10.58 4.92 -0.45
CA GLY A 7 11.90 4.61 0.11
C GLY A 7 12.99 4.49 -0.96
N PRO A 8 14.27 4.34 -0.55
CA PRO A 8 15.36 4.06 -1.49
C PRO A 8 15.09 2.75 -2.25
N GLY A 9 14.99 2.84 -3.59
CA GLY A 9 14.59 1.72 -4.45
C GLY A 9 13.07 1.52 -4.61
N GLY A 10 12.26 2.31 -3.91
CA GLY A 10 10.81 2.34 -4.02
C GLY A 10 10.29 3.39 -5.00
N LEU A 11 9.00 3.67 -4.92
CA LEU A 11 8.35 4.67 -5.76
C LEU A 11 8.62 6.08 -5.25
N THR A 12 8.86 7.01 -6.18
CA THR A 12 8.81 8.45 -5.89
C THR A 12 7.39 8.96 -6.08
N ARG A 13 7.01 10.02 -5.37
CA ARG A 13 5.66 10.62 -5.44
C ARG A 13 5.24 10.98 -6.87
N GLU A 14 6.20 11.39 -7.69
CA GLU A 14 6.01 11.78 -9.10
C GLU A 14 5.80 10.58 -10.03
N ARG A 15 6.28 9.39 -9.65
CA ARG A 15 6.15 8.13 -10.42
C ARG A 15 4.96 7.28 -9.97
N ALA A 16 4.26 7.68 -8.91
CA ALA A 16 3.09 6.99 -8.40
C ALA A 16 1.88 7.23 -9.32
N GLN A 17 1.79 6.44 -10.39
CA GLN A 17 0.67 6.49 -11.33
C GLN A 17 -0.63 5.94 -10.71
N MET A 18 -1.76 6.27 -11.32
CA MET A 18 -3.10 5.92 -10.83
C MET A 18 -3.27 4.41 -10.58
N GLU A 19 -2.66 3.55 -11.39
CA GLU A 19 -2.74 2.09 -11.23
C GLU A 19 -2.14 1.59 -9.90
N VAL A 20 -1.12 2.28 -9.37
CA VAL A 20 -0.49 1.91 -8.10
C VAL A 20 -1.32 2.38 -6.90
N ASN A 21 -2.08 3.47 -7.09
CA ASN A 21 -2.83 4.08 -6.00
C ASN A 21 -4.17 3.38 -5.74
N ASP A 22 -4.69 2.69 -6.76
CA ASP A 22 -6.01 2.08 -6.71
C ASP A 22 -6.06 0.82 -5.82
N VAL A 23 -7.27 0.38 -5.46
CA VAL A 23 -7.45 -0.87 -4.72
C VAL A 23 -7.52 -2.02 -5.72
N HIS A 24 -6.54 -2.92 -5.66
CA HIS A 24 -6.57 -4.15 -6.43
C HIS A 24 -7.35 -5.25 -5.70
N TYR A 25 -7.99 -6.15 -6.44
CA TYR A 25 -8.79 -7.25 -5.87
C TYR A 25 -7.96 -8.16 -4.94
N SER A 26 -6.66 -8.31 -5.22
CA SER A 26 -5.73 -9.12 -4.41
C SER A 26 -5.44 -8.53 -3.02
N HIS A 27 -5.82 -7.28 -2.77
CA HIS A 27 -5.67 -6.62 -1.47
C HIS A 27 -6.64 -7.17 -0.44
N TYR A 28 -7.72 -7.82 -0.86
CA TYR A 28 -8.73 -8.36 0.04
C TYR A 28 -8.10 -9.31 1.07
N GLY A 29 -8.29 -9.01 2.36
CA GLY A 29 -7.74 -9.78 3.48
C GLY A 29 -6.23 -9.60 3.72
N ARG A 30 -5.50 -8.85 2.88
CA ARG A 30 -4.07 -8.56 3.03
C ARG A 30 -3.82 -7.10 3.43
N MET A 31 -4.39 -6.16 2.69
CA MET A 31 -4.27 -4.72 2.93
C MET A 31 -5.65 -4.10 3.15
N CYS A 32 -5.71 -3.12 4.05
CA CYS A 32 -6.92 -2.37 4.33
C CYS A 32 -7.20 -1.40 3.19
N PRO A 33 -8.37 -1.46 2.52
CA PRO A 33 -8.72 -0.54 1.45
C PRO A 33 -9.12 0.86 1.96
N ILE A 34 -9.50 0.96 3.24
CA ILE A 34 -10.03 2.19 3.86
C ILE A 34 -8.91 3.01 4.52
N GLU A 35 -7.99 2.34 5.22
CA GLU A 35 -6.90 2.99 5.96
C GLU A 35 -5.72 3.35 5.03
N LYS A 36 -6.01 4.12 3.98
CA LYS A 36 -5.01 4.73 3.09
C LYS A 36 -4.74 6.17 3.55
N ALA A 37 -3.52 6.66 3.30
CA ALA A 37 -3.25 8.09 3.47
C ALA A 37 -4.06 8.91 2.46
N GLU A 38 -4.57 10.07 2.85
CA GLU A 38 -5.22 11.00 1.92
C GLU A 38 -4.22 11.96 1.27
N GLY A 39 -4.57 12.53 0.13
CA GLY A 39 -3.75 13.52 -0.58
C GLY A 39 -2.58 12.92 -1.37
N PRO A 40 -1.41 13.58 -1.44
CA PRO A 40 -0.33 13.21 -2.36
C PRO A 40 0.38 11.88 -2.05
N ASN A 41 0.06 11.24 -0.91
CA ASN A 41 0.58 9.93 -0.55
C ASN A 41 -0.50 8.83 -0.66
N ILE A 42 -1.65 9.11 -1.30
CA ILE A 42 -2.73 8.14 -1.48
C ILE A 42 -2.22 6.89 -2.20
N GLY A 43 -2.50 5.72 -1.63
CA GLY A 43 -2.07 4.42 -2.15
C GLY A 43 -0.59 4.06 -1.95
N LEU A 44 0.27 5.03 -1.61
CA LEU A 44 1.68 4.80 -1.30
C LEU A 44 1.91 4.34 0.14
N ILE A 45 0.98 4.69 1.03
CA ILE A 45 0.99 4.29 2.43
C ILE A 45 -0.33 3.58 2.73
N ASN A 46 -0.24 2.30 3.07
CA ASN A 46 -1.38 1.44 3.41
C ASN A 46 -1.14 0.72 4.73
N SER A 47 -2.20 0.15 5.31
CA SER A 47 -2.10 -0.70 6.50
C SER A 47 -2.49 -2.14 6.19
N LEU A 48 -1.88 -3.10 6.89
CA LEU A 48 -2.25 -4.51 6.83
C LEU A 48 -3.65 -4.75 7.42
N SER A 49 -4.42 -5.65 6.81
CA SER A 49 -5.73 -6.06 7.34
C SER A 49 -5.60 -6.75 8.70
N SER A 50 -6.65 -6.75 9.53
CA SER A 50 -6.62 -7.28 10.91
C SER A 50 -5.99 -8.66 11.03
N TYR A 51 -6.31 -9.59 10.12
CA TYR A 51 -5.78 -10.96 10.11
C TYR A 51 -4.63 -11.21 9.15
N ALA A 52 -4.15 -10.19 8.43
CA ALA A 52 -3.07 -10.34 7.47
C ALA A 52 -1.73 -10.68 8.16
N ARG A 53 -0.98 -11.60 7.55
CA ARG A 53 0.35 -12.05 7.97
C ARG A 53 1.28 -12.01 6.75
N VAL A 54 2.52 -11.60 6.97
CA VAL A 54 3.59 -11.64 5.95
C VAL A 54 4.31 -12.97 6.10
N ASN A 55 4.61 -13.64 4.97
CA ASN A 55 5.36 -14.89 4.97
C ASN A 55 6.88 -14.60 5.03
N GLU A 56 7.73 -15.64 5.05
CA GLU A 56 9.20 -15.46 5.15
C GLU A 56 9.85 -14.79 3.93
N PHE A 57 9.17 -14.80 2.78
CA PHE A 57 9.63 -14.22 1.52
C PHE A 57 9.07 -12.81 1.25
N GLY A 58 8.12 -12.35 2.05
CA GLY A 58 7.39 -11.09 1.82
C GLY A 58 6.19 -11.24 0.90
#